data_AF-A0AA39KF38-F1
#
_entry.id   AF-A0AA39KF38-F1
#
_cell.length_a   1.000
_cell.length_b   1.000
_cell.length_c   1.000
_cell.angle_alpha   90.00
_cell.angle_beta   90.00
_cell.angle_gamma   90.00
#
_symmetry.space_group_name_H-M   'P 1'
#
loop_
_entity.id
_entity.type
_entity.pdbx_description
1 polymer ?
#
loop_
_entity_poly.entity_id
_entity_poly.type
_entity_poly.pdbx_seq_one_letter_code
_entity_poly.pdbx_strand_id
1 'polypeptide(L)' 'MITEFVCKITGKKSEFNMFNVRFATAMQWYNIDKACLLLGYEPKISLEEGVHQTVKWWKASGAENQKKKHA' A
#
# COMPACT_ATOMS: atom_id res chain seq x y z
N MET A 1 -8.81 13.36 -13.39
CA MET A 1 -9.35 14.45 -14.25
C MET A 1 -10.88 14.48 -14.24
N ILE A 2 -11.59 13.64 -15.00
CA ILE A 2 -13.09 13.68 -15.03
C ILE A 2 -13.71 13.28 -13.69
N THR A 3 -13.24 12.19 -13.06
CA THR A 3 -13.75 11.71 -11.77
C THR A 3 -13.55 12.74 -10.64
N GLU A 4 -12.40 13.41 -10.59
CA GLU A 4 -12.13 14.45 -9.59
C GLU A 4 -13.05 15.66 -9.77
N PHE A 5 -13.32 16.07 -11.01
CA PHE A 5 -14.24 17.17 -11.30
C PHE A 5 -15.67 16.83 -10.88
N VAL A 6 -16.15 15.62 -11.21
CA VAL A 6 -17.47 15.13 -10.79
C VAL A 6 -17.57 15.02 -9.26
N CYS A 7 -16.53 14.50 -8.60
CA CYS A 7 -16.47 14.41 -7.14
C CYS A 7 -16.44 15.79 -6.45
N LYS A 8 -15.76 16.77 -7.05
CA LYS A 8 -15.74 18.16 -6.56
C LYS A 8 -17.13 18.82 -6.64
N ILE A 9 -17.90 18.51 -7.68
CA ILE A 9 -19.29 18.98 -7.84
C ILE A 9 -20.24 18.24 -6.89
N THR A 10 -20.06 16.93 -6.71
CA THR A 10 -20.93 16.10 -5.86
C THR A 10 -20.55 16.10 -4.37
N GLY A 11 -19.47 16.79 -3.97
CA GLY A 11 -18.99 16.86 -2.58
C GLY A 11 -18.46 15.52 -2.03
N LYS A 12 -18.29 14.51 -2.88
CA LYS A 12 -17.80 13.17 -2.48
C LYS A 12 -16.29 13.09 -2.65
N LYS A 13 -15.61 12.36 -1.76
CA LYS A 13 -14.17 12.07 -1.92
C LYS A 13 -13.99 11.04 -3.03
N SER A 14 -13.12 11.35 -4.00
CA SER A 14 -12.71 10.39 -5.03
C SER A 14 -11.59 9.50 -4.49
N GLU A 15 -11.77 8.19 -4.53
CA GLU A 15 -10.67 7.24 -4.32
C GLU A 15 -9.68 7.23 -5.50
N PHE A 16 -10.13 7.67 -6.68
CA PHE A 16 -9.29 7.90 -7.85
C PHE A 16 -8.97 9.39 -7.99
N ASN A 17 -8.08 9.89 -7.13
CA ASN A 17 -7.49 11.22 -7.30
C ASN A 17 -6.14 11.13 -8.03
N MET A 18 -5.64 12.27 -8.52
CA MET A 18 -4.38 12.36 -9.25
C MET A 18 -3.20 11.87 -8.42
N PHE A 19 -3.24 12.07 -7.10
CA PHE A 19 -2.21 11.57 -6.20
C PHE A 19 -2.14 10.04 -6.20
N ASN A 20 -3.28 9.37 -6.01
CA ASN A 20 -3.39 7.91 -5.99
C ASN A 20 -3.03 7.31 -7.35
N VAL A 21 -3.45 7.94 -8.45
CA VAL A 21 -3.07 7.51 -9.80
C VAL A 21 -1.57 7.60 -9.99
N ARG A 22 -0.96 8.76 -9.68
CA ARG A 22 0.50 8.96 -9.81
C ARG A 22 1.29 7.97 -8.97
N PHE A 23 0.83 7.72 -7.74
CA PHE A 23 1.48 6.77 -6.83
C PHE A 23 1.38 5.34 -7.38
N ALA A 24 0.19 4.91 -7.81
CA ALA A 24 -0.03 3.55 -8.31
C ALA A 24 0.68 3.27 -9.63
N THR A 25 0.90 4.29 -10.47
CA THR A 25 1.59 4.13 -11.76
C THR A 25 3.08 4.46 -11.71
N ALA A 26 3.62 4.84 -10.55
CA ALA A 26 5.03 5.15 -10.43
C ALA A 26 5.87 3.88 -10.65
N MET A 27 6.90 3.96 -11.49
CA MET A 27 7.89 2.89 -11.58
C MET A 27 8.76 2.90 -10.32
N GLN A 28 8.70 1.81 -9.56
CA GLN A 28 9.39 1.64 -8.28
C GLN A 28 10.40 0.49 -8.34
N TRP A 29 11.31 0.56 -9.32
CA TRP A 29 12.44 -0.38 -9.42
C TRP A 29 13.66 0.22 -8.72
N TYR A 30 14.16 -0.48 -7.70
CA TYR A 30 15.30 -0.03 -6.90
C TYR A 30 16.48 -0.99 -7.07
N ASN A 31 17.67 -0.43 -7.34
CA ASN A 31 18.91 -1.20 -7.34
C ASN A 31 19.32 -1.51 -5.89
N ILE A 32 19.56 -2.79 -5.59
CA ILE A 32 19.94 -3.27 -4.25
C ILE A 32 21.39 -3.77 -4.19
N ASP A 33 22.17 -3.63 -5.25
CA ASP A 33 23.52 -4.23 -5.40
C ASP A 33 24.45 -3.76 -4.29
N LYS A 34 24.35 -2.48 -3.89
CA LYS A 34 25.16 -1.93 -2.80
C LYS A 34 24.91 -2.65 -1.48
N ALA A 35 23.65 -3.00 -1.17
CA ALA A 35 23.31 -3.72 0.05
C ALA A 35 23.78 -5.17 -0.04
N CYS A 36 23.63 -5.81 -1.20
CA CYS A 36 24.10 -7.18 -1.42
C CYS A 36 25.62 -7.29 -1.25
N LEU A 37 26.38 -6.38 -1.85
CA LEU A 37 27.85 -6.41 -1.84
C LEU A 37 28.46 -6.03 -0.49
N LEU A 38 27.96 -4.98 0.15
CA LEU A 38 28.57 -4.46 1.38
C LEU A 38 28.07 -5.16 2.64
N LEU A 39 26.81 -5.62 2.64
CA LEU A 39 26.15 -6.17 3.83
C LEU A 39 25.86 -7.67 3.69
N GLY A 40 26.14 -8.29 2.54
CA GLY A 40 25.71 -9.65 2.27
C GLY A 40 24.18 -9.79 2.28
N TYR A 41 23.46 -8.73 1.96
CA TYR A 41 22.00 -8.72 2.00
C TYR A 41 21.42 -9.59 0.89
N GLU A 42 20.46 -10.44 1.24
CA GLU A 42 19.66 -11.21 0.31
C GLU A 42 18.16 -11.08 0.68
N PRO A 43 17.26 -10.83 -0.29
CA PRO A 43 15.82 -10.80 -0.04
C PRO A 43 15.32 -12.15 0.48
N LYS A 44 14.93 -12.20 1.75
CA LYS A 44 14.48 -13.45 2.40
C LYS A 44 13.05 -13.85 2.05
N ILE A 45 12.23 -12.90 1.62
CA ILE A 45 10.78 -13.07 1.41
C ILE A 45 10.44 -12.56 0.01
N SER A 46 9.67 -13.34 -0.73
CA SER A 46 9.14 -12.93 -2.04
C SER A 46 8.06 -11.87 -1.89
N LEU A 47 7.79 -11.13 -2.97
CA LEU A 47 6.74 -10.11 -2.95
C LEU A 47 5.37 -10.71 -2.58
N GLU A 48 5.02 -11.85 -3.17
CA GLU A 48 3.75 -12.53 -2.93
C GLU A 48 3.58 -12.95 -1.48
N GLU A 49 4.63 -13.55 -0.89
CA GLU A 49 4.60 -13.97 0.51
C GLU A 49 4.48 -12.76 1.44
N GLY A 50 5.22 -11.68 1.16
CA GLY A 50 5.11 -10.44 1.93
C GLY A 50 3.70 -9.83 1.90
N VAL A 51 3.04 -9.88 0.74
CA VAL A 51 1.64 -9.42 0.60
C VAL A 51 0.69 -10.30 1.42
N HIS A 52 0.82 -11.63 1.36
CA HIS A 52 -0.01 -12.53 2.14
C HIS A 52 0.14 -12.32 3.66
N GLN A 53 1.38 -12.16 4.14
CA GLN A 53 1.64 -11.86 5.55
C GLN A 53 1.03 -10.53 5.98
N THR A 54 1.15 -9.51 5.14
CA THR A 54 0.55 -8.18 5.41
C THR A 54 -0.96 -8.23 5.48
N VAL A 55 -1.62 -8.95 4.54
CA VAL A 55 -3.08 -9.13 4.55
C VAL A 55 -3.54 -9.89 5.79
N LYS A 56 -2.80 -10.93 6.20
CA LYS A 56 -3.08 -11.70 7.41
C LYS A 56 -3.03 -10.81 8.65
N TRP A 57 -1.98 -10.01 8.79
CA TRP A 57 -1.83 -9.05 9.88
C TRP A 57 -2.94 -7.98 9.87
N TRP A 58 -3.26 -7.43 8.70
CA TRP A 58 -4.29 -6.39 8.55
C TRP A 58 -5.67 -6.88 9.01
N LYS A 59 -6.06 -8.10 8.60
CA LYS A 59 -7.32 -8.72 9.01
C LYS A 59 -7.39 -8.94 10.52
N ALA A 60 -6.31 -9.43 11.12
CA ALA A 60 -6.23 -9.65 12.57
C ALA A 60 -6.32 -8.33 13.35
N SER A 61 -5.56 -7.31 12.93
CA SER A 61 -5.53 -5.99 13.58
C SER A 61 -6.85 -5.22 13.42
N GLY A 62 -7.48 -5.31 12.24
CA GLY A 62 -8.80 -4.73 12.01
C GLY A 62 -9.87 -5.35 12.92
N ALA A 63 -9.84 -6.67 13.11
CA ALA A 63 -10.73 -7.35 14.04
C ALA A 63 -10.49 -6.94 15.51
N GLU A 64 -9.24 -6.74 15.92
CA GLU A 64 -8.90 -6.23 17.26
C GLU A 64 -9.41 -4.79 17.47
N ASN A 65 -9.23 -3.92 16.48
CA ASN A 65 -9.71 -2.54 16.52
C ASN A 65 -11.23 -2.44 16.55
N GLN A 66 -11.96 -3.36 15.92
CA GLN A 66 -13.42 -3.43 16.02
C GLN A 66 -13.88 -3.91 17.40
N LYS A 67 -13.19 -4.89 18.00
CA LYS A 67 -13.45 -5.35 19.38
C LYS A 67 -13.21 -4.23 20.40
N LYS A 68 -12.13 -3.45 20.27
CA LYS A 68 -11.85 -2.28 21.13
C LYS A 68 -12.87 -1.14 20.99
N LYS A 69 -13.55 -1.01 19.84
CA LYS A 69 -14.62 -0.02 19.64
C LYS A 69 -15.96 -0.42 20.28
N HIS A 70 -16.14 -1.70 20.63
CA HIS A 70 -17.40 -2.25 21.17
C HIS A 70 -17.24 -2.79 22.60
N ALA A 71 -16.10 -2.56 23.25
CA ALA A 71 -15.84 -2.82 24.67
C ALA A 71 -15.79 -1.48 25.41
#